data_AF-A0A7X5Q485-F1
#
_entry.id   AF-A0A7X5Q485-F1
#
_cell.length_a   1.000
_cell.length_b   1.000
_cell.length_c   1.000
_cell.angle_alpha   90.00
_cell.angle_beta   90.00
_cell.angle_gamma   90.00
#
_symmetry.space_group_name_H-M   'P 1'
#
loop_
_entity.id
_entity.type
_entity.pdbx_description
1 polymer ?
#
loop_
_entity_poly.entity_id
_entity_poly.type
_entity_poly.pdbx_seq_one_letter_code
_entity_poly.pdbx_strand_id
1 'polypeptide(L)'
;MRGRFLIGSNELVTERNIYADKSSIVLDWLLKVGIEKNSFSLREVAKNCDVSVGLVQRVFEILVLNGFLQTEGVRTAKRFYIQKPHLLLKSWMEHYSIIKKCRMWTYHSGFSERTEILKALEKSKLKSNVAFALHSAAEAHGCKNTNLQTLELYMLEPSIRPKLEEILQLEPQERGYEVLLIKPYYKSLLNQDINLGKPIRTSPILLAYLDLYHFPLRGQEQAEFMAKRIPSLKRIYKATK
;
A
#
# COMPACT_ATOMS: atom_id res chain seq x y z
N MET A 1 -44.61 18.17 16.88
CA MET A 1 -43.41 17.97 16.03
C MET A 1 -42.33 18.95 16.49
N ARG A 2 -41.23 18.49 17.08
CA ARG A 2 -40.11 19.34 17.52
C ARG A 2 -38.89 19.03 16.66
N GLY A 3 -38.40 20.06 15.97
CA GLY A 3 -37.23 19.97 15.09
C GLY A 3 -35.95 19.72 15.86
N ARG A 4 -35.16 18.76 15.39
CA ARG A 4 -33.75 18.56 15.77
C ARG A 4 -32.88 19.46 14.88
N PHE A 5 -32.80 20.74 15.23
CA PHE A 5 -31.67 21.58 14.86
C PHE A 5 -31.00 21.99 16.17
N LEU A 6 -29.65 22.00 16.17
CA LEU A 6 -28.75 22.20 17.31
C LEU A 6 -28.40 20.90 18.08
N ILE A 7 -27.58 20.05 17.45
CA ILE A 7 -26.62 19.24 18.21
C ILE A 7 -25.30 20.00 18.13
N GLY A 8 -24.87 20.48 19.29
CA GLY A 8 -23.64 21.21 19.49
C GLY A 8 -22.42 20.40 19.08
N SER A 9 -21.55 21.08 18.35
CA SER A 9 -20.14 20.76 18.15
C SER A 9 -19.42 20.60 19.48
N ASN A 10 -19.25 19.36 19.96
CA ASN A 10 -18.14 18.94 20.82
C ASN A 10 -18.06 17.43 21.04
N GLU A 11 -18.40 16.62 20.03
CA GLU A 11 -17.80 15.29 19.98
C GLU A 11 -16.37 15.48 19.51
N LEU A 12 -15.41 15.30 20.44
CA LEU A 12 -14.02 15.03 20.09
C LEU A 12 -14.06 14.00 18.97
N VAL A 13 -13.72 14.44 17.75
CA VAL A 13 -13.61 13.56 16.58
C VAL A 13 -12.69 12.46 17.03
N THR A 14 -13.24 11.30 17.38
CA THR A 14 -12.47 10.11 17.69
C THR A 14 -11.46 10.01 16.57
N GLU A 15 -10.15 10.01 16.85
CA GLU A 15 -9.12 9.98 15.81
C GLU A 15 -9.35 8.72 14.96
N ARG A 16 -10.15 8.88 13.92
CA ARG A 16 -10.59 7.79 13.05
C ARG A 16 -9.44 7.58 12.11
N ASN A 17 -8.83 6.41 12.21
CA ASN A 17 -7.60 6.08 11.52
C ASN A 17 -7.73 6.22 9.98
N ILE A 18 -7.19 7.30 9.41
CA ILE A 18 -7.14 7.53 7.96
C ILE A 18 -6.20 6.56 7.23
N TYR A 19 -5.40 5.78 7.95
CA TYR A 19 -4.51 4.73 7.45
C TYR A 19 -5.16 3.34 7.50
N ALA A 20 -6.49 3.27 7.59
CA ALA A 20 -7.24 2.02 7.43
C ALA A 20 -7.17 1.52 5.96
N ASP A 21 -7.41 0.21 5.76
CA ASP A 21 -7.33 -0.43 4.43
C ASP A 21 -8.10 0.32 3.35
N LYS A 22 -9.40 0.57 3.53
CA LYS A 22 -10.20 1.29 2.51
C LYS A 22 -9.77 2.75 2.32
N SER A 23 -9.34 3.41 3.40
CA SER A 23 -8.91 4.82 3.35
C SER A 23 -7.57 4.97 2.61
N SER A 24 -6.73 3.93 2.62
CA SER A 24 -5.41 3.93 1.96
C SER A 24 -5.49 4.21 0.46
N ILE A 25 -6.57 3.80 -0.22
CA ILE A 25 -6.83 4.13 -1.62
C ILE A 25 -6.81 5.65 -1.85
N VAL A 26 -7.48 6.40 -0.96
CA VAL A 26 -7.58 7.86 -1.07
C VAL A 26 -6.22 8.50 -0.85
N LEU A 27 -5.44 7.99 0.12
CA LEU A 27 -4.09 8.47 0.39
C LEU A 27 -3.13 8.17 -0.76
N ASP A 28 -3.21 6.98 -1.33
CA ASP A 28 -2.43 6.56 -2.50
C ASP A 28 -2.76 7.44 -3.72
N TRP A 29 -4.04 7.68 -4.00
CA TRP A 29 -4.46 8.60 -5.06
C TRP A 29 -3.95 10.02 -4.83
N LEU A 30 -4.00 10.53 -3.59
CA LEU A 30 -3.49 11.87 -3.27
C LEU A 30 -1.99 11.98 -3.58
N LEU A 31 -1.21 10.97 -3.24
CA LEU A 31 0.24 10.96 -3.44
C LEU A 31 0.65 10.61 -4.89
N LYS A 32 -0.17 9.86 -5.63
CA LYS A 32 0.08 9.49 -7.02
C LYS A 32 -0.47 10.48 -8.05
N VAL A 33 -1.63 11.06 -7.81
CA VAL A 33 -2.37 11.88 -8.78
C VAL A 33 -2.63 13.26 -8.20
N GLY A 34 -3.00 13.35 -6.91
CA GLY A 34 -3.35 14.62 -6.27
C GLY A 34 -2.24 15.66 -6.28
N ILE A 35 -0.97 15.25 -6.18
CA ILE A 35 0.21 16.15 -6.22
C ILE A 35 0.35 16.91 -7.54
N GLU A 36 -0.10 16.32 -8.66
CA GLU A 36 0.02 16.96 -9.98
C GLU A 36 -1.18 17.85 -10.31
N LYS A 37 -2.22 17.82 -9.49
CA LYS A 37 -3.46 18.57 -9.73
C LYS A 37 -3.40 19.91 -9.02
N ASN A 38 -3.76 20.96 -9.75
CA ASN A 38 -3.98 22.28 -9.15
C ASN A 38 -5.07 22.23 -8.09
N SER A 39 -6.20 21.56 -8.33
CA SER A 39 -7.22 21.30 -7.31
C SER A 39 -8.12 20.13 -7.70
N PHE A 40 -8.80 19.55 -6.72
CA PHE A 40 -9.74 18.45 -6.91
C PHE A 40 -10.97 18.58 -6.00
N SER A 41 -12.04 17.86 -6.36
CA SER A 41 -13.29 17.78 -5.58
C SER A 41 -13.49 16.41 -4.94
N LEU A 42 -14.33 16.32 -3.90
CA LEU A 42 -14.65 15.04 -3.26
C LEU A 42 -15.23 14.01 -4.25
N ARG A 43 -16.11 14.45 -5.16
CA ARG A 43 -16.76 13.57 -6.15
C ARG A 43 -15.76 13.04 -7.18
N GLU A 44 -14.83 13.88 -7.60
CA GLU A 44 -13.75 13.50 -8.50
C GLU A 44 -12.90 12.40 -7.87
N VAL A 45 -12.44 12.58 -6.63
CA VAL A 45 -11.62 11.57 -5.94
C VAL A 45 -12.40 10.29 -5.72
N ALA A 46 -13.66 10.39 -5.25
CA ALA A 46 -14.53 9.23 -5.06
C ALA A 46 -14.68 8.40 -6.34
N LYS A 47 -14.90 9.06 -7.48
CA LYS A 47 -15.01 8.41 -8.79
C LYS A 47 -13.70 7.75 -9.22
N ASN A 48 -12.57 8.45 -9.11
CA ASN A 48 -11.26 7.91 -9.53
C ASN A 48 -10.79 6.75 -8.64
N CYS A 49 -11.17 6.76 -7.37
CA CYS A 49 -10.79 5.76 -6.40
C CYS A 49 -11.78 4.58 -6.31
N ASP A 50 -12.93 4.67 -6.97
CA ASP A 50 -14.06 3.75 -6.81
C ASP A 50 -14.46 3.54 -5.33
N VAL A 51 -14.64 4.65 -4.62
CA VAL A 51 -15.08 4.66 -3.21
C VAL A 51 -16.22 5.64 -2.98
N SER A 52 -16.91 5.51 -1.84
CA SER A 52 -18.00 6.43 -1.53
C SER A 52 -17.49 7.85 -1.24
N VAL A 53 -18.28 8.85 -1.65
CA VAL A 53 -18.01 10.27 -1.34
C VAL A 53 -17.88 10.49 0.18
N GLY A 54 -18.68 9.77 0.97
CA GLY A 54 -18.60 9.83 2.45
C GLY A 54 -17.30 9.26 3.04
N LEU A 55 -16.62 8.32 2.36
CA LEU A 55 -15.28 7.90 2.76
C LEU A 55 -14.27 9.03 2.48
N VAL A 56 -14.31 9.58 1.27
CA VAL A 56 -13.41 10.68 0.87
C VAL A 56 -13.57 11.89 1.78
N GLN A 57 -14.82 12.30 2.06
CA GLN A 57 -15.12 13.42 2.95
C GLN A 57 -14.48 13.23 4.33
N ARG A 58 -14.68 12.06 4.95
CA ARG A 58 -14.12 11.76 6.29
C ARG A 58 -12.59 11.80 6.28
N VAL A 59 -11.96 11.21 5.26
CA VAL A 59 -10.50 11.26 5.12
C VAL A 59 -10.04 12.70 4.95
N PHE A 60 -10.70 13.48 4.09
CA PHE A 60 -10.33 14.86 3.79
C PHE A 60 -10.51 15.81 4.97
N GLU A 61 -11.55 15.63 5.80
CA GLU A 61 -11.75 16.42 7.02
C GLU A 61 -10.55 16.29 7.95
N ILE A 62 -10.05 15.07 8.16
CA ILE A 62 -8.87 14.81 9.01
C ILE A 62 -7.60 15.33 8.33
N LEU A 63 -7.45 15.16 7.02
CA LEU A 63 -6.29 15.68 6.30
C LEU A 63 -6.24 17.22 6.29
N VAL A 64 -7.38 17.90 6.26
CA VAL A 64 -7.47 19.36 6.40
C VAL A 64 -7.14 19.79 7.82
N LEU A 65 -7.69 19.09 8.83
CA LEU A 65 -7.39 19.34 10.24
C LEU A 65 -5.88 19.26 10.52
N ASN A 66 -5.22 18.25 9.95
CA ASN A 66 -3.78 18.02 10.10
C ASN A 66 -2.91 18.87 9.15
N GLY A 67 -3.52 19.75 8.34
CA GLY A 67 -2.81 20.64 7.42
C GLY A 67 -2.11 19.94 6.24
N PHE A 68 -2.48 18.71 5.92
CA PHE A 68 -2.02 18.01 4.70
C PHE A 68 -2.76 18.50 3.46
N LEU A 69 -4.05 18.84 3.61
CA LEU A 69 -4.88 19.45 2.59
C LEU A 69 -5.28 20.87 2.98
N GLN A 70 -5.34 21.76 2.00
CA GLN A 70 -6.04 23.05 2.11
C GLN A 70 -7.36 22.95 1.36
N THR A 71 -8.32 23.78 1.76
CA THR A 71 -9.59 23.91 1.08
C THR A 71 -9.95 25.36 0.80
N GLU A 72 -10.58 25.58 -0.34
CA GLU A 72 -11.13 26.88 -0.76
C GLU A 72 -12.58 26.71 -1.23
N GLY A 73 -13.34 27.79 -1.15
CA GLY A 73 -14.76 27.81 -1.50
C GLY A 73 -15.68 27.25 -0.41
N VAL A 74 -16.99 27.31 -0.66
CA VAL A 74 -18.04 26.93 0.29
C VAL A 74 -18.98 25.89 -0.30
N ARG A 75 -19.52 25.02 0.56
CA ARG A 75 -20.51 23.99 0.23
C ARG A 75 -20.09 23.13 -0.98
N THR A 76 -20.82 23.23 -2.09
CA THR A 76 -20.63 22.42 -3.30
C THR A 76 -19.50 22.93 -4.20
N ALA A 77 -19.06 24.18 -4.00
CA ALA A 77 -17.92 24.75 -4.71
C ALA A 77 -16.58 24.48 -4.01
N LYS A 78 -16.58 23.67 -2.94
CA LYS A 78 -15.39 23.36 -2.15
C LYS A 78 -14.36 22.60 -2.99
N ARG A 79 -13.16 23.18 -3.10
CA ARG A 79 -11.98 22.61 -3.79
C ARG A 79 -10.90 22.28 -2.76
N PHE A 80 -10.09 21.28 -3.06
CA PHE A 80 -9.02 20.80 -2.20
C PHE A 80 -7.69 20.80 -2.95
N TYR A 81 -6.63 21.07 -2.18
CA TYR A 81 -5.26 21.23 -2.63
C TYR A 81 -4.35 20.46 -1.68
N ILE A 82 -3.39 19.71 -2.20
CA ILE A 82 -2.38 19.06 -1.35
C ILE A 82 -1.25 20.04 -1.04
N GLN A 83 -0.99 20.26 0.25
CA GLN A 83 0.02 21.23 0.70
C GLN A 83 1.33 20.54 1.09
N LYS A 84 1.24 19.44 1.84
CA LYS A 84 2.40 18.80 2.46
C LYS A 84 2.46 17.30 2.15
N PRO A 85 2.67 16.90 0.88
CA PRO A 85 2.67 15.49 0.48
C PRO A 85 3.75 14.66 1.17
N HIS A 86 4.93 15.24 1.42
CA HIS A 86 6.02 14.56 2.12
C HIS A 86 5.66 14.27 3.59
N LEU A 87 5.01 15.22 4.29
CA LEU A 87 4.54 14.97 5.66
C LEU A 87 3.41 13.96 5.70
N LEU A 88 2.53 13.93 4.68
CA LEU A 88 1.50 12.90 4.59
C LEU A 88 2.12 11.50 4.46
N LEU A 89 3.12 11.34 3.59
CA LEU A 89 3.85 10.08 3.47
C LEU A 89 4.58 9.71 4.77
N LYS A 90 5.27 10.66 5.39
CA LYS A 90 5.95 10.46 6.68
C LYS A 90 4.97 10.00 7.76
N SER A 91 3.84 10.69 7.88
CA SER A 91 2.81 10.35 8.86
C SER A 91 2.20 8.96 8.60
N TRP A 92 2.04 8.57 7.33
CA TRP A 92 1.62 7.20 6.99
C TRP A 92 2.67 6.15 7.41
N MET A 93 3.95 6.41 7.17
CA MET A 93 5.03 5.53 7.64
C MET A 93 5.04 5.40 9.16
N GLU A 94 4.77 6.46 9.91
CA GLU A 94 4.73 6.41 11.38
C GLU A 94 3.59 5.52 11.91
N HIS A 95 2.46 5.45 11.20
CA HIS A 95 1.27 4.68 11.61
C HIS A 95 1.22 3.24 11.09
N TYR A 96 2.01 2.93 10.06
CA TYR A 96 2.03 1.61 9.43
C TYR A 96 3.37 0.92 9.61
N SER A 97 3.33 -0.32 10.07
CA SER A 97 4.47 -1.23 10.05
C SER A 97 3.97 -2.58 9.58
N ILE A 98 4.60 -3.12 8.53
CA ILE A 98 4.21 -4.41 7.97
C ILE A 98 4.33 -5.53 9.03
N ILE A 99 5.35 -5.47 9.89
CA ILE A 99 5.58 -6.43 10.99
C ILE A 99 4.39 -6.44 11.96
N LYS A 100 3.80 -5.27 12.24
CA LYS A 100 2.69 -5.13 13.19
C LYS A 100 1.32 -5.39 12.58
N LYS A 101 1.16 -5.18 11.26
CA LYS A 101 -0.15 -5.15 10.59
C LYS A 101 -0.44 -6.38 9.72
N CYS A 102 0.59 -7.05 9.22
CA CYS A 102 0.45 -8.23 8.37
C CYS A 102 0.76 -9.50 9.14
N ARG A 103 0.13 -10.62 8.74
CA ARG A 103 0.56 -11.95 9.18
C ARG A 103 1.50 -12.52 8.13
N MET A 104 2.61 -13.08 8.57
CA MET A 104 3.67 -13.61 7.72
C MET A 104 3.97 -15.04 8.10
N TRP A 105 4.34 -15.85 7.11
CA TRP A 105 4.78 -17.22 7.28
C TRP A 105 6.05 -17.44 6.46
N THR A 106 7.08 -17.92 7.15
CA THR A 106 8.43 -18.15 6.65
C THR A 106 8.58 -19.60 6.23
N TYR A 107 9.16 -19.83 5.05
CA TYR A 107 9.33 -21.17 4.50
C TYR A 107 10.69 -21.34 3.84
N HIS A 108 11.17 -22.58 3.90
CA HIS A 108 12.11 -23.15 2.93
C HIS A 108 11.32 -23.80 1.79
N SER A 109 11.90 -23.86 0.60
CA SER A 109 11.30 -24.51 -0.56
C SER A 109 12.14 -25.72 -0.98
N GLY A 110 11.49 -26.83 -1.34
CA GLY A 110 12.17 -28.02 -1.89
C GLY A 110 12.87 -27.80 -3.24
N PHE A 111 12.62 -26.67 -3.93
CA PHE A 111 13.35 -26.26 -5.13
C PHE A 111 14.73 -25.69 -4.81
N SER A 112 15.71 -25.94 -5.69
CA SER A 112 17.11 -25.53 -5.44
C SER A 112 17.35 -24.04 -5.68
N GLU A 113 16.58 -23.44 -6.59
CA GLU A 113 16.74 -22.04 -6.98
C GLU A 113 15.42 -21.26 -6.98
N ARG A 114 15.51 -19.96 -6.65
CA ARG A 114 14.37 -19.02 -6.77
C ARG A 114 13.74 -19.03 -8.16
N THR A 115 14.54 -19.24 -9.21
CA THR A 115 14.04 -19.28 -10.60
C THR A 115 13.10 -20.46 -10.84
N GLU A 116 13.33 -21.59 -10.17
CA GLU A 116 12.47 -22.77 -10.23
C GLU A 116 11.15 -22.53 -9.48
N ILE A 117 11.22 -21.91 -8.30
CA ILE A 117 10.04 -21.52 -7.52
C ILE A 117 9.13 -20.59 -8.34
N LEU A 118 9.71 -19.59 -8.99
CA LEU A 118 8.98 -18.68 -9.87
C LEU A 118 8.35 -19.41 -11.06
N LYS A 119 9.09 -20.29 -11.74
CA LYS A 119 8.55 -21.10 -12.85
C LYS A 119 7.40 -22.00 -12.40
N ALA A 120 7.49 -22.62 -11.22
CA ALA A 120 6.42 -23.42 -10.65
C ALA A 120 5.17 -22.57 -10.39
N LEU A 121 5.35 -21.40 -9.79
CA LEU A 121 4.26 -20.44 -9.54
C LEU A 121 3.60 -19.96 -10.85
N GLU A 122 4.39 -19.62 -11.86
CA GLU A 122 3.90 -19.13 -13.17
C GLU A 122 3.15 -20.19 -13.99
N LYS A 123 3.52 -21.47 -13.82
CA LYS A 123 2.80 -22.61 -14.41
C LYS A 123 1.53 -22.95 -13.64
N SER A 124 1.44 -22.56 -12.38
CA SER A 124 0.26 -22.81 -11.55
C SER A 124 -0.94 -21.92 -11.92
N LYS A 125 -2.14 -22.38 -11.56
CA LYS A 125 -3.36 -21.56 -11.60
C LYS A 125 -3.40 -20.50 -10.49
N LEU A 126 -2.48 -20.53 -9.52
CA LEU A 126 -2.47 -19.64 -8.36
C LEU A 126 -1.77 -18.30 -8.62
N LYS A 127 -1.06 -18.15 -9.75
CA LYS A 127 -0.34 -16.90 -10.08
C LYS A 127 -1.21 -15.64 -10.06
N SER A 128 -2.49 -15.78 -10.38
CA SER A 128 -3.47 -14.67 -10.35
C SER A 128 -3.95 -14.33 -8.95
N ASN A 129 -3.71 -15.20 -7.97
CA ASN A 129 -4.11 -15.04 -6.56
C ASN A 129 -2.95 -14.56 -5.68
N VAL A 130 -1.81 -14.24 -6.26
CA VAL A 130 -0.64 -13.71 -5.55
C VAL A 130 -0.13 -12.43 -6.19
N ALA A 131 0.62 -11.65 -5.41
CA ALA A 131 1.37 -10.52 -5.89
C ALA A 131 2.76 -10.47 -5.25
N PHE A 132 3.78 -10.04 -5.99
CA PHE A 132 5.09 -9.76 -5.41
C PHE A 132 4.98 -8.67 -4.34
N ALA A 133 5.63 -8.91 -3.20
CA ALA A 133 5.72 -8.01 -2.06
C ALA A 133 7.19 -7.64 -1.78
N LEU A 134 7.43 -6.67 -0.89
CA LEU A 134 8.75 -6.36 -0.33
C LEU A 134 9.88 -6.29 -1.40
N HIS A 135 10.99 -7.01 -1.19
CA HIS A 135 12.15 -7.00 -2.09
C HIS A 135 11.79 -7.53 -3.48
N SER A 136 10.95 -8.57 -3.56
CA SER A 136 10.42 -9.10 -4.83
C SER A 136 9.61 -8.05 -5.60
N ALA A 137 8.82 -7.22 -4.91
CA ALA A 137 8.11 -6.11 -5.55
C ALA A 137 9.06 -5.02 -6.03
N ALA A 138 10.06 -4.66 -5.22
CA ALA A 138 11.05 -3.66 -5.59
C ALA A 138 11.85 -4.08 -6.84
N GLU A 139 12.26 -5.36 -6.92
CA GLU A 139 12.92 -5.93 -8.09
C GLU A 139 12.01 -5.92 -9.33
N ALA A 140 10.74 -6.28 -9.18
CA ALA A 140 9.74 -6.23 -10.26
C ALA A 140 9.43 -4.80 -10.76
N HIS A 141 9.75 -3.77 -9.95
CA HIS A 141 9.74 -2.35 -10.32
C HIS A 141 11.11 -1.85 -10.83
N GLY A 142 12.07 -2.75 -11.08
CA GLY A 142 13.40 -2.42 -11.60
C GLY A 142 14.34 -1.82 -10.55
N CYS A 143 14.03 -1.96 -9.26
CA CYS A 143 14.82 -1.40 -8.16
C CYS A 143 15.32 -2.51 -7.22
N LYS A 144 16.45 -3.13 -7.55
CA LYS A 144 17.13 -4.10 -6.67
C LYS A 144 18.35 -3.45 -6.00
N ASN A 145 18.41 -3.48 -4.67
CA ASN A 145 19.52 -2.97 -3.86
C ASN A 145 20.12 -4.02 -2.91
N THR A 146 19.68 -5.28 -3.02
CA THR A 146 20.15 -6.39 -2.20
C THR A 146 20.43 -7.61 -3.06
N ASN A 147 21.34 -8.48 -2.60
CA ASN A 147 21.64 -9.76 -3.23
C ASN A 147 20.76 -10.91 -2.68
N LEU A 148 19.67 -10.57 -1.99
CA LEU A 148 18.75 -11.56 -1.43
C LEU A 148 18.13 -12.39 -2.56
N GLN A 149 18.08 -13.70 -2.38
CA GLN A 149 17.43 -14.66 -3.29
C GLN A 149 16.07 -15.11 -2.77
N THR A 150 15.43 -14.27 -1.96
CA THR A 150 14.14 -14.54 -1.35
C THR A 150 12.97 -14.22 -2.29
N LEU A 151 11.82 -14.82 -2.01
CA LEU A 151 10.58 -14.62 -2.72
C LEU A 151 9.47 -14.22 -1.73
N GLU A 152 9.03 -12.98 -1.79
CA GLU A 152 7.96 -12.46 -0.94
C GLU A 152 6.67 -12.30 -1.73
N LEU A 153 5.61 -12.94 -1.26
CA LEU A 153 4.32 -13.00 -1.93
C LEU A 153 3.20 -12.56 -1.00
N TYR A 154 2.41 -11.61 -1.46
CA TYR A 154 1.07 -11.38 -0.93
C TYR A 154 0.13 -12.47 -1.43
N MET A 155 -0.63 -13.05 -0.49
CA MET A 155 -1.79 -13.88 -0.81
C MET A 155 -3.03 -13.00 -0.87
N LEU A 156 -3.62 -12.89 -2.06
CA LEU A 156 -4.84 -12.09 -2.25
C LEU A 156 -6.05 -12.76 -1.59
N GLU A 157 -6.03 -14.09 -1.51
CA GLU A 157 -7.00 -14.90 -0.79
C GLU A 157 -6.30 -15.80 0.24
N PRO A 158 -6.62 -15.72 1.55
CA PRO A 158 -5.95 -16.53 2.56
C PRO A 158 -6.12 -18.05 2.40
N SER A 159 -7.20 -18.48 1.72
CA SER A 159 -7.54 -19.89 1.49
C SER A 159 -6.57 -20.60 0.53
N ILE A 160 -5.77 -19.86 -0.24
CA ILE A 160 -4.83 -20.45 -1.21
C ILE A 160 -3.55 -20.96 -0.55
N ARG A 161 -3.30 -20.62 0.71
CA ARG A 161 -2.04 -20.92 1.39
C ARG A 161 -1.67 -22.41 1.32
N PRO A 162 -2.54 -23.38 1.68
CA PRO A 162 -2.16 -24.80 1.62
C PRO A 162 -1.79 -25.25 0.20
N LYS A 163 -2.45 -24.68 -0.82
CA LYS A 163 -2.15 -24.99 -2.22
C LYS A 163 -0.82 -24.38 -2.67
N LEU A 164 -0.45 -23.20 -2.15
CA LEU A 164 0.87 -22.62 -2.38
C LEU A 164 1.95 -23.44 -1.68
N GLU A 165 1.70 -23.90 -0.45
CA GLU A 165 2.61 -24.78 0.28
C GLU A 165 2.89 -26.07 -0.50
N GLU A 166 1.85 -26.71 -1.04
CA GLU A 166 1.99 -27.92 -1.87
C GLU A 166 2.75 -27.66 -3.19
N ILE A 167 2.32 -26.67 -3.98
CA ILE A 167 2.88 -26.43 -5.33
C ILE A 167 4.33 -25.95 -5.27
N LEU A 168 4.68 -25.17 -4.24
CA LEU A 168 6.02 -24.62 -4.07
C LEU A 168 6.89 -25.48 -3.15
N GLN A 169 6.41 -26.67 -2.71
CA GLN A 169 7.11 -27.58 -1.81
C GLN A 169 7.62 -26.87 -0.55
N LEU A 170 6.73 -26.10 0.09
CA LEU A 170 7.10 -25.24 1.21
C LEU A 170 7.08 -25.99 2.53
N GLU A 171 8.18 -25.88 3.26
CA GLU A 171 8.29 -26.37 4.63
C GLU A 171 8.43 -25.18 5.59
N PRO A 172 7.59 -25.07 6.63
CA PRO A 172 7.68 -23.98 7.61
C PRO A 172 9.06 -23.93 8.27
N GLN A 173 9.61 -22.72 8.41
CA GLN A 173 10.94 -22.52 8.99
C GLN A 173 10.91 -21.43 10.08
N GLU A 174 11.60 -21.68 11.21
CA GLU A 174 11.65 -20.73 12.33
C GLU A 174 12.64 -19.59 12.12
N ARG A 175 13.71 -19.80 11.34
CA ARG A 175 14.79 -18.82 11.14
C ARG A 175 15.10 -18.64 9.66
N GLY A 176 15.12 -17.39 9.22
CA GLY A 176 15.27 -17.06 7.81
C GLY A 176 14.05 -17.47 6.99
N TYR A 177 14.14 -17.28 5.68
CA TYR A 177 13.17 -17.80 4.72
C TYR A 177 13.76 -17.72 3.31
N GLU A 178 13.32 -18.62 2.44
CA GLU A 178 13.42 -18.47 1.00
C GLU A 178 12.11 -17.93 0.42
N VAL A 179 10.98 -18.37 0.98
CA VAL A 179 9.65 -17.89 0.60
C VAL A 179 8.95 -17.29 1.81
N LEU A 180 8.43 -16.08 1.66
CA LEU A 180 7.61 -15.40 2.66
C LEU A 180 6.20 -15.23 2.11
N LEU A 181 5.24 -15.92 2.71
CA LEU A 181 3.83 -15.72 2.39
C LEU A 181 3.24 -14.69 3.35
N ILE A 182 2.54 -13.69 2.80
CA ILE A 182 2.04 -12.55 3.55
C ILE A 182 0.53 -12.42 3.36
N LYS A 183 -0.20 -12.35 4.46
CA LYS A 183 -1.59 -11.88 4.47
C LYS A 183 -1.58 -10.35 4.53
N PRO A 184 -1.97 -9.64 3.45
CA PRO A 184 -1.88 -8.19 3.39
C PRO A 184 -2.88 -7.51 4.33
N TYR A 185 -2.44 -6.39 4.91
CA TYR A 185 -3.32 -5.41 5.57
C TYR A 185 -4.03 -4.53 4.54
N TYR A 186 -3.28 -3.96 3.58
CA TYR A 186 -3.80 -3.08 2.52
C TYR A 186 -4.33 -3.85 1.29
N LYS A 187 -5.34 -4.69 1.49
CA LYS A 187 -5.99 -5.46 0.40
C LYS A 187 -6.59 -4.56 -0.66
N SER A 188 -7.14 -3.42 -0.25
CA SER A 188 -7.82 -2.48 -1.13
C SER A 188 -6.85 -1.91 -2.19
N LEU A 189 -5.60 -1.60 -1.82
CA LEU A 189 -4.56 -1.15 -2.77
C LEU A 189 -4.14 -2.25 -3.76
N LEU A 190 -4.04 -3.49 -3.30
CA LEU A 190 -3.66 -4.63 -4.15
C LEU A 190 -4.74 -4.98 -5.19
N ASN A 191 -6.00 -4.61 -4.92
CA ASN A 191 -7.13 -4.89 -5.81
C ASN A 191 -7.34 -3.81 -6.88
N GLN A 192 -6.77 -2.61 -6.72
CA GLN A 192 -6.90 -1.53 -7.71
C GLN A 192 -5.98 -1.71 -8.92
N ASP A 193 -4.85 -2.39 -8.74
CA ASP A 193 -3.80 -2.48 -9.75
C ASP A 193 -3.91 -3.80 -10.54
N ILE A 194 -4.71 -3.77 -11.60
CA ILE A 194 -4.83 -4.87 -12.54
C ILE A 194 -3.61 -4.82 -13.47
N ASN A 195 -2.53 -5.51 -13.09
CA ASN A 195 -1.34 -5.66 -13.93
C ASN A 195 -1.71 -6.26 -15.29
N LEU A 196 -1.82 -5.43 -16.32
CA LEU A 196 -1.99 -5.84 -17.70
C LEU A 196 -0.63 -6.32 -18.23
N GLY A 197 -0.49 -7.64 -18.44
CA GLY A 197 0.62 -8.23 -19.20
C GLY A 197 1.76 -8.90 -18.43
N LYS A 198 1.75 -8.91 -17.09
CA LYS A 198 2.72 -9.68 -16.27
C LYS A 198 2.13 -11.01 -15.79
N PRO A 199 2.92 -12.10 -15.70
CA PRO A 199 2.42 -13.41 -15.27
C PRO A 199 1.99 -13.43 -13.79
N ILE A 200 2.69 -12.65 -12.95
CA ILE A 200 2.41 -12.46 -11.52
C ILE A 200 2.23 -10.97 -11.26
N ARG A 201 1.23 -10.61 -10.44
CA ARG A 201 0.97 -9.21 -10.09
C ARG A 201 2.12 -8.66 -9.25
N THR A 202 2.36 -7.36 -9.33
CA THR A 202 3.33 -6.66 -8.46
C THR A 202 2.58 -5.69 -7.55
N SER A 203 2.93 -5.66 -6.27
CA SER A 203 2.40 -4.66 -5.32
C SER A 203 2.65 -3.24 -5.84
N PRO A 204 1.69 -2.30 -5.70
CA PRO A 204 1.89 -0.91 -6.08
C PRO A 204 3.13 -0.30 -5.42
N ILE A 205 3.81 0.61 -6.14
CA ILE A 205 5.08 1.24 -5.71
C ILE A 205 5.00 1.81 -4.28
N LEU A 206 3.91 2.53 -3.96
CA LEU A 206 3.75 3.14 -2.65
C LEU A 206 3.59 2.09 -1.54
N LEU A 207 2.83 1.04 -1.79
CA LEU A 207 2.66 -0.06 -0.83
C LEU A 207 3.99 -0.80 -0.62
N ALA A 208 4.70 -1.15 -1.70
CA ALA A 208 6.02 -1.76 -1.61
C ALA A 208 7.00 -0.89 -0.79
N TYR A 209 6.98 0.43 -0.98
CA TYR A 209 7.78 1.35 -0.18
C TYR A 209 7.40 1.35 1.31
N LEU A 210 6.11 1.47 1.63
CA LEU A 210 5.60 1.46 3.01
C LEU A 210 5.94 0.14 3.73
N ASP A 211 5.83 -0.97 3.01
CA ASP A 211 6.15 -2.30 3.50
C ASP A 211 7.63 -2.42 3.84
N LEU A 212 8.50 -2.05 2.89
CA LEU A 212 9.94 -2.15 3.05
C LEU A 212 10.48 -1.24 4.14
N TYR A 213 9.91 -0.05 4.32
CA TYR A 213 10.45 0.95 5.25
C TYR A 213 10.62 0.41 6.69
N HIS A 214 9.69 -0.44 7.13
CA HIS A 214 9.74 -1.09 8.46
C HIS A 214 10.05 -2.58 8.39
N PHE A 215 10.43 -3.10 7.23
CA PHE A 215 10.79 -4.51 7.09
C PHE A 215 12.26 -4.70 7.53
N PRO A 216 12.59 -5.78 8.27
CA PRO A 216 13.97 -6.16 8.54
C PRO A 216 14.73 -6.52 7.25
N LEU A 217 15.93 -7.09 7.35
CA LEU A 217 16.69 -7.58 6.19
C LEU A 217 16.99 -6.50 5.13
N ARG A 218 17.40 -5.30 5.58
CA ARG A 218 17.69 -4.14 4.73
C ARG A 218 16.47 -3.59 3.99
N GLY A 219 15.27 -3.79 4.55
CA GLY A 219 14.04 -3.20 4.02
C GLY A 219 14.12 -1.67 3.91
N GLN A 220 14.55 -0.98 4.97
CA GLN A 220 14.67 0.48 4.95
C GLN A 220 15.63 0.98 3.86
N GLU A 221 16.82 0.36 3.73
CA GLU A 221 17.79 0.70 2.68
C GLU A 221 17.18 0.54 1.28
N GLN A 222 16.43 -0.55 1.05
CA GLN A 222 15.73 -0.81 -0.20
C GLN A 222 14.61 0.22 -0.46
N ALA A 223 13.84 0.60 0.57
CA ALA A 223 12.80 1.63 0.46
C ALA A 223 13.40 2.99 0.06
N GLU A 224 14.50 3.40 0.71
CA GLU A 224 15.21 4.64 0.38
C GLU A 224 15.82 4.59 -1.03
N PHE A 225 16.31 3.42 -1.45
CA PHE A 225 16.81 3.21 -2.81
C PHE A 225 15.71 3.40 -3.85
N MET A 226 14.53 2.84 -3.63
CA MET A 226 13.33 3.07 -4.46
C MET A 226 12.96 4.55 -4.50
N ALA A 227 12.93 5.22 -3.35
CA ALA A 227 12.57 6.64 -3.25
C ALA A 227 13.53 7.56 -4.01
N LYS A 228 14.80 7.18 -4.17
CA LYS A 228 15.78 7.97 -4.94
C LYS A 228 15.66 7.78 -6.47
N ARG A 229 15.08 6.67 -6.92
CA ARG A 229 15.11 6.23 -8.34
C ARG A 229 13.76 6.27 -9.03
N ILE A 230 12.69 5.92 -8.34
CA ILE A 230 11.35 5.88 -8.93
C ILE A 230 10.79 7.32 -8.97
N PRO A 231 10.51 7.90 -10.15
CA PRO A 231 10.11 9.31 -10.26
C PRO A 231 8.89 9.68 -9.41
N SER A 232 7.86 8.84 -9.42
CA SER A 232 6.61 9.06 -8.68
C SER A 232 6.79 9.08 -7.17
N LEU A 233 7.76 8.33 -6.64
CA LEU A 233 8.09 8.33 -5.21
C LEU A 233 9.11 9.41 -4.87
N LYS A 234 10.09 9.65 -5.74
CA LYS A 234 11.15 10.65 -5.59
C LYS A 234 10.61 12.06 -5.40
N ARG A 235 9.57 12.44 -6.15
CA ARG A 235 8.92 13.75 -6.01
C ARG A 235 8.26 13.94 -4.63
N ILE A 236 7.77 12.87 -4.02
CA ILE A 236 7.16 12.91 -2.67
C ILE A 236 8.28 12.99 -1.63
N TYR A 237 9.29 12.13 -1.77
CA TYR A 237 10.35 11.95 -0.78
C TYR A 237 11.39 13.08 -0.77
N LYS A 238 11.71 13.70 -1.92
CA LYS A 238 12.70 14.78 -1.99
C LYS A 238 12.28 16.05 -1.25
N ALA A 239 10.99 16.31 -1.08
CA ALA A 239 10.50 17.45 -0.31
C ALA A 239 10.75 17.32 1.22
N THR A 240 11.43 16.27 1.65
CA THR A 240 11.78 15.98 3.06
C THR A 240 13.21 16.39 3.44
N LYS A 241 14.01 16.93 2.50
CA LYS A 241 15.37 17.41 2.74
C LYS A 241 15.49 18.90 2.52
#